data_AF-A0A0Q5CYW8-F1
#
_entry.id   AF-A0A0Q5CYW8-F1
#
_cell.length_a   1.000
_cell.length_b   1.000
_cell.length_c   1.000
_cell.angle_alpha   90.00
_cell.angle_beta   90.00
_cell.angle_gamma   90.00
#
_symmetry.space_group_name_H-M   'P 1'
#
loop_
_entity.id
_entity.type
_entity.pdbx_description
1 polymer ?
#
loop_
_entity_poly.entity_id
_entity_poly.type
_entity_poly.pdbx_seq_one_letter_code
_entity_poly.pdbx_strand_id
1 'polypeptide(L)'
;MTAASAAGSFAVQVCYASDAVQFLQSVQVPAGATIAHSLALSGVAAAIPGLDVATLQTGIYGKKKTPDTLLRPHDRVELYRPLIADPKNARRRRKNTAPT
;
A
#
# COMPACT_ATOMS: atom_id res chain seq x y z
N MET A 1 0.59 20.53 6.79
CA MET A 1 0.87 19.75 5.57
C MET A 1 -0.27 20.02 4.61
N THR A 2 0.05 20.71 3.51
CA THR A 2 -0.86 21.56 2.74
C THR A 2 -1.88 20.75 1.93
N ALA A 3 -3.17 21.05 2.14
CA ALA A 3 -4.26 20.55 1.32
C ALA A 3 -4.13 21.15 -0.09
N ALA A 4 -3.77 20.33 -1.07
CA ALA A 4 -3.90 20.68 -2.48
C ALA A 4 -5.39 20.65 -2.83
N SER A 5 -6.02 21.83 -2.85
CA SER A 5 -7.37 22.01 -3.39
C SER A 5 -7.32 22.76 -4.72
N ALA A 6 -8.29 22.42 -5.57
CA ALA A 6 -8.69 23.02 -6.83
C ALA A 6 -7.90 22.63 -8.11
N ALA A 7 -7.75 21.31 -8.33
CA ALA A 7 -7.81 20.72 -9.67
C ALA A 7 -8.41 19.31 -9.53
N GLY A 8 -9.41 18.99 -10.36
CA GLY A 8 -10.41 17.92 -10.13
C GLY A 8 -9.90 16.64 -9.45
N SER A 9 -10.65 16.15 -8.45
CA SER A 9 -10.37 14.85 -7.84
C SER A 9 -10.85 13.71 -8.72
N PHE A 10 -10.16 12.58 -8.67
CA PHE A 10 -10.58 11.36 -9.36
C PHE A 10 -10.47 10.14 -8.45
N ALA A 11 -11.22 9.11 -8.80
CA ALA A 11 -11.21 7.84 -8.08
C ALA A 11 -10.06 6.95 -8.57
N VAL A 12 -9.35 6.36 -7.62
CA VAL A 12 -8.44 5.23 -7.84
C VAL A 12 -8.81 4.08 -6.93
N GLN A 13 -8.24 2.90 -7.19
CA GLN A 13 -8.36 1.74 -6.32
C GLN A 13 -6.99 1.37 -5.76
N VAL A 14 -6.94 1.07 -4.47
CA VAL A 14 -5.76 0.51 -3.80
C VAL A 14 -6.08 -0.94 -3.42
N CYS A 15 -5.22 -1.85 -3.87
CA CYS A 15 -5.36 -3.28 -3.71
C CYS A 15 -4.14 -3.87 -3.00
N TYR A 16 -4.39 -4.66 -1.96
CA TYR A 16 -3.43 -5.55 -1.33
C TYR A 16 -4.07 -6.92 -1.14
N ALA A 17 -3.37 -7.97 -1.55
CA ALA A 17 -3.84 -9.34 -1.38
C ALA A 17 -2.74 -10.21 -0.79
N SER A 18 -3.07 -10.86 0.32
CA SER A 18 -2.33 -11.97 0.91
C SER A 18 -3.23 -13.21 1.01
N ASP A 19 -2.64 -14.30 1.44
CA ASP A 19 -3.32 -15.56 1.79
C ASP A 19 -4.27 -15.39 2.99
N ALA A 20 -3.98 -14.44 3.88
CA ALA A 20 -4.78 -14.18 5.08
C ALA A 20 -5.69 -12.96 4.97
N VAL A 21 -5.34 -11.97 4.14
CA VAL A 21 -6.00 -10.66 4.11
C VAL A 21 -6.19 -10.19 2.68
N GLN A 22 -7.38 -9.72 2.37
CA GLN A 22 -7.67 -9.02 1.13
C GLN A 22 -8.13 -7.60 1.46
N PHE A 23 -7.57 -6.64 0.77
CA PHE A 23 -7.89 -5.22 0.93
C PHE A 23 -8.07 -4.61 -0.46
N LEU A 24 -9.25 -4.07 -0.72
CA LEU A 24 -9.57 -3.34 -1.93
C LEU A 24 -10.39 -2.11 -1.54
N GLN A 25 -9.79 -0.93 -1.67
CA GLN A 25 -10.40 0.33 -1.25
C GLN A 25 -10.39 1.30 -2.42
N SER A 26 -11.53 1.93 -2.72
CA SER A 26 -11.55 3.08 -3.63
C SER A 26 -11.28 4.37 -2.86
N VAL A 27 -10.41 5.21 -3.39
CA VAL A 27 -9.96 6.44 -2.74
C VAL A 27 -10.04 7.60 -3.73
N GLN A 28 -10.54 8.75 -3.26
CA GLN A 28 -10.50 10.00 -4.02
C GLN A 28 -9.16 10.67 -3.83
N VAL A 29 -8.51 11.01 -4.94
CA VAL A 29 -7.20 11.66 -4.94
C VAL A 29 -7.27 12.94 -5.79
N PRO A 30 -6.50 13.99 -5.44
CA PRO A 30 -6.43 15.20 -6.25
C PRO A 30 -5.69 14.94 -7.57
N ALA A 31 -5.92 15.81 -8.56
CA ALA A 31 -5.10 15.85 -9.77
C ALA A 31 -3.60 15.94 -9.43
N GLY A 32 -2.79 15.12 -10.10
CA GLY A 32 -1.34 15.06 -9.84
C GLY A 32 -0.95 14.25 -8.59
N ALA A 33 -1.89 13.52 -7.97
CA ALA A 33 -1.55 12.59 -6.90
C ALA A 33 -0.64 11.46 -7.38
N THR A 34 0.24 11.00 -6.49
CA THR A 34 1.14 9.87 -6.72
C THR A 34 0.60 8.58 -6.11
N ILE A 35 1.21 7.45 -6.46
CA ILE A 35 0.96 6.16 -5.79
C ILE A 35 1.15 6.29 -4.26
N ALA A 36 2.22 6.92 -3.79
CA ALA A 36 2.46 7.11 -2.37
C ALA A 36 1.31 7.87 -1.68
N HIS A 37 0.75 8.87 -2.37
CA HIS A 37 -0.37 9.65 -1.87
C HIS A 37 -1.65 8.81 -1.74
N SER A 38 -1.98 7.98 -2.75
CA SER A 38 -3.16 7.11 -2.67
C SER A 38 -3.02 6.05 -1.58
N LEU A 39 -1.82 5.52 -1.37
CA LEU A 39 -1.53 4.58 -0.28
C LEU A 39 -1.78 5.21 1.10
N ALA A 40 -1.29 6.44 1.31
CA ALA A 40 -1.51 7.17 2.55
C ALA A 40 -3.01 7.43 2.81
N LEU A 41 -3.76 7.82 1.78
CA LEU A 41 -5.20 8.08 1.88
C LEU A 41 -6.03 6.80 2.05
N SER A 42 -5.57 5.67 1.50
CA SER A 42 -6.29 4.39 1.59
C SER A 42 -6.34 3.83 3.02
N GLY A 43 -5.38 4.21 3.88
CA GLY A 43 -5.26 3.65 5.22
C GLY A 43 -4.83 2.18 5.26
N VAL A 44 -4.34 1.61 4.14
CA VAL A 44 -3.97 0.18 4.06
C VAL A 44 -2.97 -0.26 5.13
N ALA A 45 -2.01 0.61 5.51
CA ALA A 45 -1.04 0.32 6.57
C ALA A 45 -1.69 0.25 7.96
N ALA A 46 -2.77 1.00 8.20
CA ALA A 46 -3.53 0.94 9.44
C ALA A 46 -4.50 -0.25 9.47
N ALA A 47 -5.04 -0.62 8.30
CA ALA A 47 -5.94 -1.77 8.15
C ALA A 47 -5.23 -3.12 8.32
N ILE A 48 -3.93 -3.20 8.04
CA ILE A 48 -3.15 -4.44 8.06
C ILE A 48 -1.98 -4.31 9.04
N PRO A 49 -2.12 -4.83 10.28
CA PRO A 49 -1.08 -4.71 11.30
C PRO A 49 0.26 -5.31 10.85
N GLY A 50 1.32 -4.51 10.89
CA GLY A 50 2.67 -4.93 10.52
C GLY A 50 2.99 -4.85 9.02
N LEU A 51 2.09 -4.30 8.21
CA LEU A 51 2.36 -4.01 6.80
C LEU A 51 3.20 -2.74 6.66
N ASP A 52 4.44 -2.88 6.19
CA ASP A 52 5.28 -1.73 5.83
C ASP A 52 5.15 -1.39 4.34
N VAL A 53 4.18 -0.54 4.02
CA VAL A 53 3.90 -0.08 2.64
C VAL A 53 5.09 0.59 1.95
N ALA A 54 6.02 1.17 2.70
CA ALA A 54 7.19 1.85 2.10
C ALA A 54 8.20 0.86 1.52
N THR A 55 8.21 -0.39 2.02
CA THR A 55 9.12 -1.44 1.56
C THR A 55 8.56 -2.30 0.44
N LEU A 56 7.25 -2.19 0.18
CA LEU A 56 6.57 -3.03 -0.81
C LEU A 56 6.78 -2.49 -2.22
N GLN A 57 6.87 -3.42 -3.18
CA GLN A 57 6.84 -3.03 -4.58
C GLN A 57 5.42 -2.65 -4.96
N THR A 58 5.26 -1.52 -5.63
CA THR A 58 3.97 -1.06 -6.13
C THR A 58 3.86 -1.27 -7.63
N GLY A 59 2.63 -1.39 -8.11
CA GLY A 59 2.33 -1.42 -9.53
C GLY A 59 0.96 -0.87 -9.86
N ILE A 60 0.70 -0.68 -11.15
CA ILE A 60 -0.60 -0.32 -11.70
C ILE A 60 -0.95 -1.35 -12.77
N TYR A 61 -2.08 -2.04 -12.61
CA TYR A 61 -2.56 -3.09 -13.55
C TYR A 61 -1.46 -4.10 -13.95
N GLY A 62 -0.79 -4.71 -12.97
CA GLY A 62 0.27 -5.70 -13.22
C GLY A 62 1.63 -5.12 -13.64
N LYS A 63 1.76 -3.80 -13.81
CA LYS A 63 3.02 -3.14 -14.20
C LYS A 63 3.67 -2.49 -13.00
N LYS A 64 4.90 -2.90 -12.65
CA LYS A 64 5.68 -2.29 -11.55
C LYS A 64 5.93 -0.80 -11.80
N LYS A 65 5.73 0.01 -10.76
CA LYS A 65 5.87 1.46 -10.77
C LYS A 65 6.45 1.96 -9.45
N THR A 66 7.14 3.08 -9.50
CA THR A 66 7.69 3.73 -8.30
C THR A 66 6.57 4.44 -7.53
N PRO A 67 6.68 4.60 -6.21
CA PRO A 67 5.70 5.34 -5.40
C PRO A 67 5.46 6.79 -5.86
N ASP A 68 6.43 7.40 -6.55
CA ASP A 68 6.35 8.76 -7.08
C ASP A 68 5.60 8.85 -8.42
N THR A 69 5.17 7.73 -8.99
CA THR A 69 4.42 7.71 -10.25
C THR A 69 3.09 8.43 -10.08
N LEU A 70 2.79 9.37 -10.99
CA LEU A 70 1.51 10.07 -11.06
C LEU A 70 0.38 9.13 -11.46
N LEU A 71 -0.74 9.24 -10.76
CA LEU A 71 -1.95 8.46 -10.97
C LEU A 71 -2.87 9.10 -12.02
N ARG A 72 -3.70 8.26 -12.62
CA ARG A 72 -4.75 8.62 -13.55
C ARG A 72 -6.11 8.12 -13.05
N PRO A 73 -7.23 8.71 -13.53
CA PRO A 73 -8.56 8.22 -13.23
C PRO A 73 -8.69 6.72 -13.50
N HIS A 74 -9.29 6.00 -12.54
CA HIS A 74 -9.51 4.55 -12.59
C HIS A 74 -8.24 3.70 -12.54
N ASP A 75 -7.09 4.25 -12.17
CA ASP A 75 -5.92 3.42 -11.89
C ASP A 75 -6.18 2.49 -10.70
N ARG A 76 -5.72 1.25 -10.83
CA ARG A 76 -5.67 0.30 -9.72
C ARG A 76 -4.22 0.12 -9.28
N VAL A 77 -3.91 0.67 -8.13
CA VAL A 77 -2.63 0.53 -7.44
C VAL A 77 -2.60 -0.81 -6.72
N GLU A 78 -1.58 -1.61 -7.01
CA GLU A 78 -1.38 -2.95 -6.46
C GLU A 78 -0.10 -2.97 -5.62
N LEU A 79 -0.19 -3.52 -4.41
CA LEU A 79 0.93 -3.73 -3.51
C LEU A 79 1.40 -5.19 -3.62
N TYR A 80 2.62 -5.38 -4.12
CA TYR A 80 3.23 -6.70 -4.27
C TYR A 80 4.04 -7.08 -3.05
N ARG A 81 3.85 -8.33 -2.60
CA ARG A 81 4.66 -8.93 -1.56
C ARG A 81 6.07 -9.23 -2.10
N PRO A 82 7.14 -8.93 -1.36
CA PRO A 82 8.44 -9.45 -1.69
C PRO A 82 8.38 -10.98 -1.68
N LEU A 83 9.00 -11.63 -2.66
CA LEU A 83 9.21 -13.07 -2.58
C LEU A 83 10.10 -13.31 -1.35
N ILE A 84 9.53 -13.95 -0.32
CA ILE A 84 10.31 -14.37 0.84
C ILE A 84 11.14 -15.57 0.40
N ALA A 85 12.30 -15.28 -0.18
CA ALA A 85 13.40 -16.22 -0.31
C ALA A 85 14.50 -15.80 0.67
N ASP A 86 14.19 -15.75 1.98
CA ASP A 86 15.25 -15.87 2.99
C ASP A 86 14.69 -16.30 4.38
N PRO A 87 15.05 -17.50 4.89
CA PRO A 87 14.60 -18.03 6.18
C PRO A 87 15.14 -17.28 7.42
N LYS A 88 15.90 -16.19 7.28
CA LYS A 88 16.67 -15.58 8.38
C LYS A 88 15.91 -14.64 9.32
N ASN A 89 14.74 -14.11 8.94
CA ASN A 89 14.02 -13.11 9.74
C ASN A 89 12.85 -13.64 10.60
N ALA A 90 12.47 -14.91 10.46
CA ALA A 90 11.45 -15.54 11.31
C ALA A 90 11.87 -15.71 12.79
N ARG A 91 13.14 -15.44 13.13
CA ARG A 91 13.70 -15.69 14.46
C ARG A 91 13.40 -14.61 15.51
N ARG A 92 12.80 -13.45 15.14
CA ARG A 92 12.57 -12.31 16.07
C ARG A 92 11.10 -12.07 16.45
N ARG A 93 10.20 -13.06 16.32
CA ARG A 93 8.81 -12.95 16.84
C ARG A 93 8.36 -14.13 17.70
N ARG A 94 9.28 -14.73 18.47
CA ARG A 94 8.98 -15.79 19.47
C ARG A 94 9.60 -15.53 20.84
N LYS A 95 9.65 -14.28 21.29
CA LYS A 95 9.98 -13.97 22.69
C LYS A 95 8.99 -12.96 23.26
N ASN A 96 7.83 -13.47 23.67
CA ASN A 96 7.23 -13.18 24.97
C ASN A 96 5.97 -14.04 25.17
N THR A 97 6.17 -15.21 25.76
CA THR A 97 5.21 -15.76 26.72
C THR A 97 6.02 -15.95 28.00
N ALA A 98 5.72 -15.13 29.01
CA ALA A 98 6.36 -15.19 30.32
C ALA A 98 5.91 -16.46 31.08
N PRO A 99 6.75 -17.01 31.97
CA PRO A 99 6.47 -18.25 32.70
C PRO A 99 5.49 -18.03 33.88
N THR A 100 4.71 -19.07 34.19
CA THR A 100 4.14 -19.29 35.53
C THR A 100 5.15 -20.04 36.38
#